data_AF-A0AAV7K9H2-F1
#
_entry.id   AF-A0AAV7K9H2-F1
#
_cell.length_a   1.000
_cell.length_b   1.000
_cell.length_c   1.000
_cell.angle_alpha   90.00
_cell.angle_beta   90.00
_cell.angle_gamma   90.00
#
_symmetry.space_group_name_H-M   'P 1'
#
loop_
_entity.id
_entity.type
_entity.pdbx_description
1 polymer ?
#
loop_
_entity_poly.entity_id
_entity_poly.type
_entity_poly.pdbx_seq_one_letter_code
_entity_poly.pdbx_strand_id
1 'polypeptide(L)'
;MIEALQAGAYDKLPPGDRPHNPLIQQATEVKSYLSDAEGLGERLEEKEREILEVKKSNAIKTQEIRDTNVKIGMVESKLDNLKKEYTETLSTKSEKILVIEHELLESKENFEQTIKAMESDLNNYEIENKQLKRSLEANKRSKISDSYGTPLHDVVRRTSSQVVDDESNMLALHQNKVLKTALNHVTAESAVLKRRLMNEQLRDLKPLVTCSAVPQDEENRSDSEKSLYKQFSRVKREICHLEASPQVVDLTSGLKGIQEYCKSQLDKSIKKSQLNRQCNDLKQKISLLAASQHRGALIETGTSSFVDASYAKSMECRKIGAIHVSSSEGISRNITTKVDADILRKLLFLTF
;
A
#
# COMPACT_ATOMS: atom_id res chain seq x y z
N MET A 1 -80.19 -66.07 26.44
CA MET A 1 -80.65 -65.04 25.48
C MET A 1 -80.96 -63.67 26.10
N ILE A 2 -80.91 -63.50 27.43
CA ILE A 2 -81.18 -62.19 28.08
C ILE A 2 -79.88 -61.40 28.32
N GLU A 3 -78.75 -62.08 28.49
CA GLU A 3 -77.44 -61.44 28.80
C GLU A 3 -76.77 -60.75 27.61
N ALA A 4 -77.12 -61.11 26.37
CA ALA A 4 -76.58 -60.47 25.17
C ALA A 4 -77.30 -59.16 24.80
N LEU A 5 -78.47 -58.89 25.40
CA LEU A 5 -79.27 -57.68 25.15
C LEU A 5 -78.82 -56.49 26.02
N GLN A 6 -78.15 -56.77 27.14
CA GLN A 6 -77.76 -55.77 28.14
C GLN A 6 -76.33 -55.24 27.97
N ALA A 7 -75.55 -55.82 27.04
CA ALA A 7 -74.14 -55.50 26.86
C ALA A 7 -73.84 -54.38 25.84
N GLY A 8 -74.85 -53.76 25.22
CA GLY A 8 -74.65 -52.60 24.31
C GLY A 8 -73.69 -52.86 23.14
N ALA A 9 -73.45 -54.13 22.78
CA ALA A 9 -72.40 -54.53 21.86
C ALA A 9 -72.86 -54.56 20.39
N TYR A 10 -73.72 -53.62 19.99
CA TYR A 10 -74.25 -53.55 18.62
C TYR A 10 -73.45 -52.65 17.67
N ASP A 11 -72.29 -52.12 18.09
CA ASP A 11 -71.60 -51.08 17.30
C ASP A 11 -70.07 -51.16 17.37
N LYS A 12 -69.51 -52.36 17.25
CA LYS A 12 -68.07 -52.55 17.02
C LYS A 12 -67.86 -53.18 15.64
N LEU A 13 -67.87 -52.33 14.62
CA LEU A 13 -67.39 -52.68 13.28
C LEU A 13 -65.92 -53.15 13.37
N PRO A 14 -65.51 -54.15 12.56
CA PRO A 14 -64.13 -54.63 12.52
C PRO A 14 -63.15 -53.49 12.16
N PRO A 15 -61.87 -53.54 12.60
CA PRO A 15 -60.92 -52.42 12.51
C PRO A 15 -60.36 -52.18 11.09
N GLY A 16 -61.20 -52.31 10.06
CA GLY A 16 -60.88 -52.05 8.66
C GLY A 16 -62.02 -51.42 7.85
N ASP A 17 -63.28 -51.53 8.28
CA ASP A 17 -64.47 -51.10 7.52
C ASP A 17 -65.28 -50.05 8.27
N ARG A 18 -64.66 -48.94 8.67
CA ARG A 18 -65.42 -47.72 8.97
C ARG A 18 -65.68 -47.01 7.64
N PRO A 19 -66.95 -46.82 7.21
CA PRO A 19 -67.24 -46.08 5.99
C PRO A 19 -66.58 -44.72 6.11
N HIS A 20 -65.82 -44.39 5.07
CA HIS A 20 -65.07 -43.16 4.92
C HIS A 20 -66.02 -41.98 5.13
N ASN A 21 -65.97 -41.38 6.32
CA ASN A 21 -66.93 -40.35 6.69
C ASN A 21 -66.49 -39.02 6.06
N PRO A 22 -67.23 -38.48 5.08
CA PRO A 22 -66.84 -37.28 4.35
C PRO A 22 -66.72 -36.05 5.28
N LEU A 23 -67.43 -36.01 6.41
CA LEU A 23 -67.28 -34.96 7.42
C LEU A 23 -65.91 -35.01 8.10
N ILE A 24 -65.35 -36.21 8.33
CA ILE A 24 -64.03 -36.37 8.92
C ILE A 24 -62.95 -35.94 7.92
N GLN A 25 -63.11 -36.27 6.63
CA GLN A 25 -62.20 -35.82 5.58
C GLN A 25 -62.19 -34.29 5.46
N GLN A 26 -63.37 -33.67 5.38
CA GLN A 26 -63.49 -32.21 5.35
C GLN A 26 -62.86 -31.58 6.60
N ALA A 27 -63.09 -32.14 7.78
CA ALA A 27 -62.48 -31.66 9.01
C ALA A 27 -60.94 -31.83 9.01
N THR A 28 -60.40 -32.93 8.47
CA THR A 28 -58.95 -33.10 8.34
C THR A 28 -58.33 -32.16 7.32
N GLU A 29 -59.03 -31.88 6.22
CA GLU A 29 -58.59 -30.96 5.18
C GLU A 29 -58.60 -29.51 5.68
N VAL A 30 -59.65 -29.10 6.40
CA VAL A 30 -59.71 -27.80 7.06
C VAL A 30 -58.59 -27.65 8.09
N LYS A 31 -58.29 -28.71 8.86
CA LYS A 31 -57.16 -28.70 9.80
C LYS A 31 -55.80 -28.57 9.10
N SER A 32 -55.59 -29.24 7.97
CA SER A 32 -54.35 -29.07 7.20
C SER A 32 -54.24 -27.66 6.63
N TYR A 33 -55.32 -27.09 6.09
CA TYR A 33 -55.32 -25.70 5.60
C TYR A 33 -55.05 -24.69 6.72
N LEU A 34 -55.61 -24.90 7.92
CA LEU A 34 -55.34 -24.04 9.07
C LEU A 34 -53.86 -24.13 9.49
N SER A 35 -53.30 -25.33 9.56
CA SER A 35 -51.88 -25.52 9.90
C SER A 35 -50.95 -24.89 8.86
N ASP A 36 -51.28 -24.99 7.57
CA ASP A 36 -50.52 -24.37 6.49
C ASP A 36 -50.62 -22.84 6.53
N ALA A 37 -51.81 -22.30 6.84
CA ALA A 37 -52.03 -20.87 7.02
C ALA A 37 -51.25 -20.30 8.21
N GLU A 38 -51.23 -21.01 9.34
CA GLU A 38 -50.42 -20.66 10.52
C GLU A 38 -48.93 -20.66 10.18
N GLY A 39 -48.43 -21.68 9.48
CA GLY A 39 -47.04 -21.75 9.03
C GLY A 39 -46.64 -20.66 8.02
N LEU A 40 -47.58 -20.21 7.18
CA LEU A 40 -47.38 -19.04 6.34
C LEU A 40 -47.32 -17.74 7.15
N GLY A 41 -48.12 -17.64 8.22
CA GLY A 41 -48.08 -16.52 9.17
C GLY A 41 -46.72 -16.37 9.85
N GLU A 42 -46.16 -17.47 10.38
CA GLU A 42 -44.83 -17.46 11.02
C GLU A 42 -43.73 -17.03 10.04
N ARG A 43 -43.77 -17.54 8.80
CA ARG A 43 -42.82 -17.14 7.74
C ARG A 43 -42.97 -15.67 7.36
N LEU A 44 -44.19 -15.14 7.33
CA LEU A 44 -44.43 -13.73 7.05
C LEU A 44 -43.84 -12.86 8.16
N GLU A 45 -44.09 -13.18 9.42
CA GLU A 45 -43.51 -12.46 10.56
C GLU A 45 -41.97 -12.51 10.57
N GLU A 46 -41.38 -13.65 10.20
CA GLU A 46 -39.93 -13.78 10.04
C GLU A 46 -39.41 -12.83 8.96
N LYS A 47 -40.09 -12.76 7.82
CA LYS A 47 -39.72 -11.84 6.73
C LYS A 47 -39.90 -10.37 7.13
N GLU A 48 -40.92 -10.04 7.91
CA GLU A 48 -41.10 -8.68 8.45
C GLU A 48 -39.96 -8.28 9.39
N ARG A 49 -39.50 -9.20 10.25
CA ARG A 49 -38.32 -8.97 11.10
C ARG A 49 -37.05 -8.76 10.27
N GLU A 50 -36.84 -9.60 9.25
CA GLU A 50 -35.69 -9.47 8.33
C GLU A 50 -35.72 -8.12 7.60
N ILE A 51 -36.89 -7.69 7.12
CA ILE A 51 -37.07 -6.38 6.48
C ILE A 51 -36.74 -5.23 7.44
N LEU A 52 -37.15 -5.33 8.71
CA LEU A 52 -36.86 -4.31 9.72
C LEU A 52 -35.35 -4.21 9.98
N GLU A 53 -34.67 -5.35 10.09
CA GLU A 53 -33.22 -5.40 10.31
C GLU A 53 -32.46 -4.85 9.11
N VAL A 54 -32.85 -5.22 7.88
CA VAL A 54 -32.28 -4.67 6.65
C VAL A 54 -32.48 -3.17 6.56
N LYS A 55 -33.68 -2.65 6.91
CA LYS A 55 -33.93 -1.20 6.96
C LYS A 55 -33.02 -0.50 7.96
N LYS A 56 -32.83 -1.06 9.16
CA LYS A 56 -31.93 -0.51 10.17
C LYS A 56 -30.47 -0.52 9.71
N SER A 57 -30.02 -1.62 9.12
CA SER A 57 -28.68 -1.74 8.54
C SER A 57 -28.45 -0.71 7.42
N ASN A 58 -29.43 -0.50 6.56
CA ASN A 58 -29.36 0.47 5.47
C ASN A 58 -29.30 1.92 5.99
N ALA A 59 -30.07 2.25 7.03
CA ALA A 59 -30.02 3.57 7.67
C ALA A 59 -28.62 3.87 8.25
N ILE A 60 -28.00 2.90 8.93
CA ILE A 60 -26.63 3.02 9.45
C ILE A 60 -25.64 3.23 8.31
N LYS A 61 -25.65 2.38 7.29
CA LYS A 61 -24.76 2.51 6.13
C LYS A 61 -24.94 3.84 5.40
N THR A 62 -26.16 4.34 5.29
CA THR A 62 -26.43 5.65 4.70
C THR A 62 -25.78 6.77 5.51
N GLN A 63 -25.81 6.68 6.84
CA GLN A 63 -25.14 7.65 7.70
C GLN A 63 -23.62 7.55 7.60
N GLU A 64 -23.05 6.34 7.58
CA GLU A 64 -21.62 6.12 7.38
C GLU A 64 -21.14 6.74 6.05
N ILE A 65 -21.92 6.58 4.97
CA ILE A 65 -21.62 7.22 3.68
C ILE A 65 -21.59 8.75 3.81
N ARG A 66 -22.58 9.35 4.49
CA ARG A 66 -22.60 10.81 4.71
C ARG A 66 -21.37 11.28 5.49
N ASP A 67 -20.98 10.57 6.55
CA ASP A 67 -19.81 10.92 7.35
C ASP A 67 -18.52 10.81 6.53
N THR A 68 -18.41 9.80 5.65
CA THR A 68 -17.27 9.68 4.73
C THR A 68 -17.25 10.80 3.69
N ASN A 69 -18.40 11.23 3.16
CA ASN A 69 -18.48 12.34 2.21
C ASN A 69 -18.04 13.66 2.85
N VAL A 70 -18.41 13.92 4.11
CA VAL A 70 -17.93 15.10 4.85
C VAL A 70 -16.40 15.04 5.02
N LYS A 71 -15.84 13.87 5.35
CA LYS A 71 -14.38 13.69 5.45
C LYS A 71 -13.68 13.94 4.11
N ILE A 72 -14.26 13.45 3.00
CA ILE A 72 -13.74 13.70 1.65
C ILE A 72 -13.71 15.20 1.37
N GLY A 73 -14.83 15.91 1.57
CA GLY A 73 -14.89 17.36 1.34
C GLY A 73 -13.90 18.15 2.19
N MET A 74 -13.64 17.72 3.44
CA MET A 74 -12.62 18.35 4.28
C MET A 74 -11.19 18.13 3.76
N VAL A 75 -10.91 16.94 3.21
CA VAL A 75 -9.60 16.65 2.59
C VAL A 75 -9.42 17.42 1.29
N GLU A 76 -10.47 17.51 0.46
CA GLU A 76 -10.47 18.33 -0.77
C GLU A 76 -10.23 19.80 -0.46
N SER A 77 -10.93 20.36 0.54
CA SER A 77 -10.71 21.74 0.98
C SER A 77 -9.29 21.99 1.50
N LYS A 78 -8.72 21.04 2.26
CA LYS A 78 -7.31 21.10 2.68
C LYS A 78 -6.35 21.05 1.49
N LEU A 79 -6.64 20.21 0.51
CA LEU A 79 -5.84 20.08 -0.69
C LEU A 79 -5.85 21.40 -1.50
N ASP A 80 -7.01 22.03 -1.64
CA ASP A 80 -7.14 23.30 -2.36
C ASP A 80 -6.45 24.45 -1.62
N ASN A 81 -6.53 24.49 -0.29
CA ASN A 81 -5.77 25.44 0.52
C ASN A 81 -4.25 25.25 0.36
N LEU A 82 -3.75 24.01 0.43
CA LEU A 82 -2.33 23.72 0.22
C LEU A 82 -1.88 24.11 -1.20
N LYS A 83 -2.68 23.81 -2.23
CA LYS A 83 -2.38 24.24 -3.60
C LYS A 83 -2.26 25.75 -3.69
N LYS A 84 -3.20 26.48 -3.08
CA LYS A 84 -3.18 27.95 -3.04
C LYS A 84 -1.91 28.47 -2.36
N GLU A 85 -1.57 27.98 -1.18
CA GLU A 85 -0.33 28.34 -0.46
C GLU A 85 0.93 28.03 -1.28
N TYR A 86 0.99 26.88 -1.96
CA TYR A 86 2.08 26.54 -2.86
C TYR A 86 2.17 27.51 -4.04
N THR A 87 1.04 27.88 -4.65
CA THR A 87 1.05 28.86 -5.76
C THR A 87 1.48 30.25 -5.33
N GLU A 88 1.05 30.72 -4.15
CA GLU A 88 1.45 32.01 -3.60
C GLU A 88 2.96 32.04 -3.24
N THR A 89 3.46 30.97 -2.61
CA THR A 89 4.90 30.87 -2.29
C THR A 89 5.77 30.73 -3.55
N LEU A 90 5.27 30.08 -4.60
CA LEU A 90 5.96 30.01 -5.89
C LEU A 90 5.97 31.37 -6.60
N SER A 91 4.84 32.08 -6.59
CA SER A 91 4.72 33.42 -7.17
C SER A 91 5.66 34.42 -6.49
N THR A 92 5.69 34.46 -5.15
CA THR A 92 6.60 35.35 -4.40
C THR A 92 8.08 35.02 -4.61
N LYS A 93 8.45 33.75 -4.74
CA LYS A 93 9.82 33.35 -5.10
C LYS A 93 10.17 33.77 -6.52
N SER A 94 9.24 33.59 -7.46
CA SER A 94 9.43 34.02 -8.85
C SER A 94 9.64 35.53 -8.94
N GLU A 95 8.86 36.32 -8.20
CA GLU A 95 9.02 37.78 -8.14
C GLU A 95 10.39 38.17 -7.59
N LYS A 96 10.84 37.54 -6.49
CA LYS A 96 12.18 37.78 -5.93
C LYS A 96 13.31 37.45 -6.90
N ILE A 97 13.18 36.39 -7.68
CA ILE A 97 14.16 36.03 -8.72
C ILE A 97 14.24 37.14 -9.77
N LEU A 98 13.09 37.61 -10.26
CA LEU A 98 13.06 38.71 -11.25
C LEU A 98 13.70 39.99 -10.72
N VAL A 99 13.47 40.33 -9.46
CA VAL A 99 14.11 41.50 -8.82
C VAL A 99 15.62 41.34 -8.75
N ILE A 100 16.12 40.18 -8.27
CA ILE A 100 17.56 39.92 -8.19
C ILE A 100 18.23 39.92 -9.57
N GLU A 101 17.57 39.35 -10.58
CA GLU A 101 18.07 39.37 -11.97
C GLU A 101 18.18 40.80 -12.51
N HIS A 102 17.20 41.65 -12.21
CA HIS A 102 17.24 43.06 -12.58
C HIS A 102 18.36 43.82 -11.87
N GLU A 103 18.49 43.68 -10.55
CA GLU A 103 19.56 44.33 -9.76
C GLU A 103 20.96 43.89 -10.22
N LEU A 104 21.12 42.61 -10.58
CA LEU A 104 22.38 42.09 -11.11
C LEU A 104 22.71 42.70 -12.48
N LEU A 105 21.71 42.86 -13.34
CA LEU A 105 21.88 43.48 -14.65
C LEU A 105 22.28 44.95 -14.53
N GLU A 106 21.58 45.70 -13.68
CA GLU A 106 21.89 47.11 -13.40
C GLU A 106 23.29 47.27 -12.81
N SER A 107 23.67 46.41 -11.86
CA SER A 107 25.01 46.37 -11.29
C SER A 107 26.08 46.13 -12.36
N LYS A 108 25.85 45.17 -13.27
CA LYS A 108 26.74 44.91 -14.40
C LYS A 108 26.89 46.13 -15.31
N GLU A 109 25.79 46.79 -15.66
CA GLU A 109 25.82 48.01 -16.48
C GLU A 109 26.60 49.14 -15.81
N ASN A 110 26.43 49.33 -14.50
CA ASN A 110 27.16 50.33 -13.72
C ASN A 110 28.68 50.05 -13.70
N PHE A 111 29.09 48.78 -13.59
CA PHE A 111 30.50 48.41 -13.71
C PHE A 111 31.05 48.67 -15.11
N GLU A 112 30.30 48.34 -16.17
CA GLU A 112 30.71 48.63 -17.54
C GLU A 112 30.87 50.14 -17.79
N GLN A 113 29.97 50.97 -17.24
CA GLN A 113 30.10 52.44 -17.30
C GLN A 113 31.34 52.94 -16.56
N THR A 114 31.62 52.37 -15.37
CA THR A 114 32.82 52.72 -14.58
C THR A 114 34.10 52.35 -15.33
N ILE A 115 34.15 51.18 -15.97
CA ILE A 115 35.28 50.76 -16.80
C ILE A 115 35.49 51.74 -17.95
N LYS A 116 34.44 52.10 -18.69
CA LYS A 116 34.51 53.07 -19.79
C LYS A 116 35.01 54.44 -19.35
N ALA A 117 34.58 54.92 -18.19
CA ALA A 117 35.06 56.19 -17.62
C ALA A 117 36.56 56.13 -17.30
N MET A 118 37.03 55.05 -16.66
CA MET A 118 38.46 54.87 -16.35
C MET A 118 39.32 54.76 -17.62
N GLU A 119 38.84 54.09 -18.66
CA GLU A 119 39.55 54.00 -19.95
C GLU A 119 39.67 55.37 -20.63
N SER A 120 38.62 56.20 -20.54
CA SER A 120 38.65 57.59 -21.01
C SER A 120 39.70 58.41 -20.25
N ASP A 121 39.74 58.31 -18.93
CA ASP A 121 40.72 59.01 -18.09
C ASP A 121 42.15 58.56 -18.40
N LEU A 122 42.36 57.25 -18.58
CA LEU A 122 43.67 56.70 -18.95
C LEU A 122 44.16 57.28 -20.29
N ASN A 123 43.27 57.37 -21.28
CA ASN A 123 43.58 58.01 -22.57
C ASN A 123 43.90 59.50 -22.41
N ASN A 124 43.16 60.22 -21.57
CA ASN A 124 43.44 61.63 -21.27
C ASN A 124 44.83 61.80 -20.64
N TYR A 125 45.17 60.99 -19.63
CA TYR A 125 46.49 61.00 -19.00
C TYR A 125 47.61 60.62 -19.97
N GLU A 126 47.37 59.69 -20.90
CA GLU A 126 48.34 59.39 -21.96
C GLU A 126 48.60 60.58 -22.88
N ILE A 127 47.54 61.30 -23.26
CA ILE A 127 47.64 62.51 -24.08
C ILE A 127 48.42 63.58 -23.34
N GLU A 128 48.07 63.86 -22.09
CA GLU A 128 48.76 64.85 -21.25
C GLU A 128 50.23 64.48 -21.06
N ASN A 129 50.55 63.22 -20.75
CA ASN A 129 51.93 62.75 -20.61
C ASN A 129 52.72 62.90 -21.92
N LYS A 130 52.11 62.60 -23.08
CA LYS A 130 52.71 62.86 -24.39
C LYS A 130 52.94 64.36 -24.62
N GLN A 131 52.01 65.24 -24.22
CA GLN A 131 52.15 66.69 -24.30
C GLN A 131 53.26 67.22 -23.39
N LEU A 132 53.32 66.77 -22.13
CA LEU A 132 54.36 67.14 -21.17
C LEU A 132 55.73 66.69 -21.63
N LYS A 133 55.87 65.47 -22.17
CA LYS A 133 57.12 65.02 -22.79
C LYS A 133 57.55 65.93 -23.94
N ARG A 134 56.62 66.33 -24.82
CA ARG A 134 56.94 67.30 -25.90
C ARG A 134 57.36 68.66 -25.34
N SER A 135 56.67 69.16 -24.31
CA SER A 135 57.01 70.43 -23.65
C SER A 135 58.36 70.38 -22.95
N LEU A 136 58.70 69.26 -22.30
CA LEU A 136 60.00 69.02 -21.70
C LEU A 136 61.10 69.02 -22.77
N GLU A 137 60.92 68.32 -23.88
CA GLU A 137 61.88 68.31 -24.99
C GLU A 137 62.01 69.70 -25.65
N ALA A 138 60.92 70.47 -25.73
CA ALA A 138 60.95 71.86 -26.19
C ALA A 138 61.72 72.78 -25.22
N ASN A 139 61.51 72.63 -23.91
CA ASN A 139 62.22 73.38 -22.88
C ASN A 139 63.71 72.99 -22.78
N LYS A 140 64.07 71.71 -22.98
CA LYS A 140 65.47 71.28 -23.09
C LYS A 140 66.18 71.95 -24.26
N ARG A 141 65.49 72.17 -25.38
CA ARG A 141 66.05 72.93 -26.53
C ARG A 141 66.12 74.44 -26.27
N SER A 142 65.31 74.96 -25.36
CA SER A 142 65.26 76.38 -24.97
C SER A 142 66.26 76.77 -23.86
N LYS A 143 66.76 75.83 -23.04
CA LYS A 143 67.73 76.08 -21.96
C LYS A 143 68.94 75.17 -22.04
N ILE A 144 69.58 75.15 -23.20
CA ILE A 144 71.01 74.81 -23.34
C ILE A 144 71.74 76.07 -23.83
N SER A 145 71.69 77.11 -23.01
CA SER A 145 72.86 77.91 -22.70
C SER A 145 72.83 78.09 -21.19
N ASP A 146 73.93 77.71 -20.55
CA ASP A 146 74.27 78.02 -19.16
C ASP A 146 73.53 77.23 -18.06
N SER A 147 74.05 76.04 -17.75
CA SER A 147 74.62 75.77 -16.42
C SER A 147 75.16 74.34 -16.35
N TYR A 148 76.48 74.23 -16.22
CA TYR A 148 77.24 73.00 -15.99
C TYR A 148 77.32 72.65 -14.49
N GLY A 149 77.39 71.35 -14.17
CA GLY A 149 77.70 70.76 -12.85
C GLY A 149 76.45 70.24 -12.13
N THR A 150 76.36 69.02 -11.59
CA THR A 150 77.33 67.97 -11.18
C THR A 150 76.50 66.67 -10.91
N PRO A 151 77.11 65.47 -10.83
CA PRO A 151 76.39 64.20 -11.03
C PRO A 151 75.94 63.46 -9.74
N LEU A 152 74.89 62.65 -9.96
CA LEU A 152 74.53 61.35 -9.35
C LEU A 152 74.35 61.21 -7.82
N HIS A 153 73.09 61.06 -7.43
CA HIS A 153 72.69 60.32 -6.22
C HIS A 153 72.75 58.81 -6.50
N ASP A 154 73.59 58.12 -5.73
CA ASP A 154 73.68 56.66 -5.64
C ASP A 154 72.45 56.13 -4.88
N VAL A 155 71.47 55.59 -5.60
CA VAL A 155 70.31 54.92 -5.01
C VAL A 155 70.66 53.46 -4.80
N VAL A 156 70.90 53.15 -3.52
CA VAL A 156 70.94 51.82 -2.92
C VAL A 156 69.93 50.87 -3.57
N ARG A 157 70.42 49.96 -4.41
CA ARG A 157 69.69 48.78 -4.86
C ARG A 157 69.62 47.80 -3.69
N ARG A 158 68.60 47.98 -2.83
CA ARG A 158 68.23 46.96 -1.84
C ARG A 158 67.71 45.76 -2.61
N THR A 159 68.49 44.68 -2.66
CA THR A 159 67.95 43.35 -2.83
C THR A 159 67.10 43.06 -1.60
N SER A 160 65.80 43.33 -1.68
CA SER A 160 64.84 42.65 -0.84
C SER A 160 64.92 41.17 -1.20
N SER A 161 65.80 40.43 -0.51
CA SER A 161 65.43 39.07 -0.11
C SER A 161 64.10 39.23 0.61
N GLN A 162 63.01 39.00 -0.13
CA GLN A 162 61.76 38.63 0.48
C GLN A 162 62.09 37.38 1.28
N VAL A 163 62.27 37.59 2.58
CA VAL A 163 61.88 36.60 3.57
C VAL A 163 60.43 36.32 3.22
N VAL A 164 60.20 35.23 2.49
CA VAL A 164 58.86 34.76 2.25
C VAL A 164 58.38 34.38 3.64
N ASP A 165 57.47 35.17 4.20
CA ASP A 165 56.85 34.89 5.48
C ASP A 165 56.31 33.45 5.45
N ASP A 166 57.04 32.52 6.07
CA ASP A 166 56.66 31.11 6.17
C ASP A 166 55.26 30.97 6.78
N GLU A 167 54.88 31.93 7.64
CA GLU A 167 53.55 32.02 8.26
C GLU A 167 52.44 32.33 7.24
N SER A 168 52.69 33.23 6.27
CA SER A 168 51.74 33.55 5.19
C SER A 168 51.56 32.37 4.22
N ASN A 169 52.63 31.63 3.93
CA ASN A 169 52.57 30.45 3.07
C ASN A 169 51.89 29.26 3.79
N MET A 170 52.13 29.09 5.09
CA MET A 170 51.44 28.11 5.93
C MET A 170 49.94 28.39 6.07
N LEU A 171 49.55 29.66 6.23
CA LEU A 171 48.14 30.08 6.27
C LEU A 171 47.46 29.85 4.92
N ALA A 172 48.12 30.16 3.80
CA ALA A 172 47.61 29.90 2.46
C ALA A 172 47.44 28.40 2.17
N LEU A 173 48.36 27.54 2.63
CA LEU A 173 48.25 26.09 2.52
C LEU A 173 47.09 25.54 3.37
N HIS A 174 46.90 26.07 4.58
CA HIS A 174 45.77 25.72 5.43
C HIS A 174 44.43 26.11 4.77
N GLN A 175 44.34 27.33 4.25
CA GLN A 175 43.16 27.81 3.53
C GLN A 175 42.84 26.94 2.30
N ASN A 176 43.86 26.58 1.52
CA ASN A 176 43.69 25.65 0.40
C ASN A 176 43.18 24.27 0.85
N LYS A 177 43.64 23.76 2.00
CA LYS A 177 43.17 22.49 2.56
C LYS A 177 41.70 22.56 2.96
N VAL A 178 41.29 23.64 3.65
CA VAL A 178 39.89 23.86 4.05
C VAL A 178 38.98 24.01 2.83
N LEU A 179 39.39 24.81 1.84
CA LEU A 179 38.63 24.97 0.59
C LEU A 179 38.50 23.66 -0.18
N LYS A 180 39.56 22.83 -0.24
CA LYS A 180 39.48 21.49 -0.83
C LYS A 180 38.51 20.59 -0.09
N THR A 181 38.48 20.62 1.25
CA THR A 181 37.50 19.84 2.02
C THR A 181 36.06 20.32 1.81
N ALA A 182 35.83 21.63 1.74
CA ALA A 182 34.53 22.21 1.46
C ALA A 182 34.05 21.85 0.04
N LEU A 183 34.94 21.91 -0.95
CA LEU A 183 34.64 21.51 -2.32
C LEU A 183 34.30 20.01 -2.42
N ASN A 184 35.07 19.16 -1.74
CA ASN A 184 34.78 17.73 -1.66
C ASN A 184 33.43 17.44 -0.99
N HIS A 185 33.05 18.21 0.04
CA HIS A 185 31.74 18.10 0.67
C HIS A 185 30.61 18.49 -0.29
N VAL A 186 30.69 19.66 -0.93
CA VAL A 186 29.67 20.14 -1.88
C VAL A 186 29.52 19.20 -3.07
N THR A 187 30.63 18.69 -3.62
CA THR A 187 30.59 17.71 -4.70
C THR A 187 29.96 16.39 -4.24
N ALA A 188 30.28 15.89 -3.05
CA ALA A 188 29.64 14.71 -2.49
C ALA A 188 28.13 14.91 -2.26
N GLU A 189 27.72 16.06 -1.74
CA GLU A 189 26.31 16.40 -1.52
C GLU A 189 25.55 16.51 -2.85
N SER A 190 26.12 17.16 -3.86
CA SER A 190 25.54 17.21 -5.20
C SER A 190 25.36 15.81 -5.83
N ALA A 191 26.32 14.91 -5.59
CA ALA A 191 26.24 13.52 -6.05
C ALA A 191 25.18 12.72 -5.26
N VAL A 192 24.95 13.03 -3.99
CA VAL A 192 23.83 12.45 -3.20
C VAL A 192 22.49 12.95 -3.74
N LEU A 193 22.35 14.25 -4.02
CA LEU A 193 21.13 14.82 -4.58
C LEU A 193 20.80 14.25 -5.95
N LYS A 194 21.80 14.13 -6.83
CA LYS A 194 21.64 13.49 -8.15
C LYS A 194 21.25 12.02 -8.03
N ARG A 195 21.88 11.27 -7.11
CA ARG A 195 21.49 9.87 -6.81
C ARG A 195 20.09 9.77 -6.21
N ARG A 196 19.66 10.75 -5.41
CA ARG A 196 18.32 10.77 -4.82
C ARG A 196 17.26 10.93 -5.92
N LEU A 197 17.45 11.88 -6.84
CA LEU A 197 16.56 12.07 -7.99
C LEU A 197 16.48 10.80 -8.84
N MET A 198 17.64 10.21 -9.19
CA MET A 198 17.67 8.98 -9.97
C MET A 198 17.01 7.80 -9.23
N ASN A 199 17.25 7.67 -7.92
CA ASN A 199 16.60 6.65 -7.09
C ASN A 199 15.08 6.85 -6.99
N GLU A 200 14.60 8.09 -6.98
CA GLU A 200 13.17 8.39 -6.98
C GLU A 200 12.52 7.91 -8.28
N GLN A 201 13.13 8.24 -9.43
CA GLN A 201 12.69 7.74 -10.74
C GLN A 201 12.73 6.20 -10.84
N LEU A 202 13.74 5.56 -10.22
CA LEU A 202 13.83 4.10 -10.18
C LEU A 202 12.81 3.46 -9.22
N ARG A 203 12.42 4.15 -8.14
CA ARG A 203 11.41 3.68 -7.18
C ARG A 203 10.00 3.69 -7.78
N ASP A 204 9.74 4.58 -8.72
CA ASP A 204 8.46 4.63 -9.45
C ASP A 204 8.26 3.40 -10.35
N LEU A 205 9.32 2.67 -10.67
CA LEU A 205 9.26 1.45 -11.45
C LEU A 205 8.95 0.22 -10.58
N LYS A 206 8.09 -0.68 -11.07
CA LYS A 206 7.73 -1.91 -10.36
C LYS A 206 8.98 -2.82 -10.23
N PRO A 207 9.29 -3.36 -9.03
CA PRO A 207 10.43 -4.24 -8.83
C PRO A 207 10.36 -5.49 -9.71
N LEU A 208 11.47 -5.82 -10.38
CA LEU A 208 11.59 -7.06 -11.14
C LEU A 208 11.93 -8.21 -10.18
N VAL A 209 10.96 -9.07 -9.90
CA VAL A 209 11.19 -10.29 -9.14
C VAL A 209 11.48 -11.41 -10.13
N THR A 210 12.72 -11.88 -10.17
CA THR A 210 13.04 -13.13 -10.88
C THR A 210 12.50 -14.27 -10.04
N CYS A 211 11.52 -15.01 -10.57
CA CYS A 211 11.17 -16.30 -9.99
C CYS A 211 12.42 -17.18 -10.06
N SER A 212 13.07 -17.42 -8.93
CA SER A 212 14.00 -18.55 -8.82
C SER A 212 13.16 -19.77 -9.15
N ALA A 213 13.50 -20.47 -10.23
CA ALA A 213 12.92 -21.76 -10.54
C ALA A 213 13.33 -22.71 -9.41
N VAL A 214 12.56 -22.71 -8.32
CA VAL A 214 12.75 -23.65 -7.22
C VAL A 214 12.49 -25.03 -7.83
N PRO A 215 13.48 -25.95 -7.82
CA PRO A 215 13.24 -27.33 -8.20
C PRO A 215 12.10 -27.85 -7.33
N GLN A 216 11.05 -28.41 -7.94
CA GLN A 216 9.92 -29.02 -7.24
C GLN A 216 10.30 -30.34 -6.56
N ASP A 217 11.46 -30.40 -5.93
CA ASP A 217 11.91 -31.57 -5.21
C ASP A 217 11.39 -31.47 -3.77
N GLU A 218 10.56 -32.45 -3.40
CA GLU A 218 10.04 -32.67 -2.03
C GLU A 218 11.17 -32.66 -0.96
N GLU A 219 12.43 -32.88 -1.37
CA GLU A 219 13.61 -32.83 -0.52
C GLU A 219 13.91 -31.44 0.07
N ASN A 220 13.61 -30.35 -0.63
CA ASN A 220 13.95 -28.99 -0.18
C ASN A 220 12.93 -28.34 0.76
N ARG A 221 11.81 -29.02 1.08
CA ARG A 221 10.83 -28.52 2.05
C ARG A 221 11.39 -28.53 3.47
N SER A 222 11.03 -27.51 4.25
CA SER A 222 11.38 -27.44 5.68
C SER A 222 10.84 -28.67 6.42
N ASP A 223 11.58 -29.18 7.41
CA ASP A 223 11.15 -30.32 8.23
C ASP A 223 9.78 -30.08 8.90
N SER A 224 9.49 -28.81 9.21
CA SER A 224 8.19 -28.37 9.73
C SER A 224 7.04 -28.61 8.74
N GLU A 225 7.24 -28.28 7.46
CA GLU A 225 6.28 -28.52 6.37
C GLU A 225 6.05 -30.01 6.16
N LYS A 226 7.13 -30.79 6.06
CA LYS A 226 7.05 -32.25 5.89
C LYS A 226 6.29 -32.92 7.04
N SER A 227 6.52 -32.48 8.28
CA SER A 227 5.80 -32.96 9.47
C SER A 227 4.30 -32.64 9.39
N LEU A 228 3.93 -31.41 9.02
CA LEU A 228 2.53 -30.99 8.88
C LEU A 228 1.81 -31.75 7.76
N TYR A 229 2.46 -31.96 6.60
CA TYR A 229 1.90 -32.77 5.51
C TYR A 229 1.65 -34.22 5.93
N LYS A 230 2.57 -34.83 6.68
CA LYS A 230 2.38 -36.18 7.24
C LYS A 230 1.20 -36.24 8.20
N GLN A 231 1.06 -35.24 9.09
CA GLN A 231 -0.06 -35.15 10.03
C GLN A 231 -1.40 -34.95 9.29
N PHE A 232 -1.45 -34.05 8.30
CA PHE A 232 -2.62 -33.85 7.44
C PHE A 232 -3.03 -35.14 6.72
N SER A 233 -2.07 -35.83 6.11
CA SER A 233 -2.32 -37.09 5.39
C SER A 233 -2.86 -38.19 6.30
N ARG A 234 -2.37 -38.26 7.55
CA ARG A 234 -2.88 -39.18 8.57
C ARG A 234 -4.33 -38.85 8.94
N VAL A 235 -4.62 -37.61 9.30
CA VAL A 235 -5.98 -37.18 9.69
C VAL A 235 -6.96 -37.38 8.54
N LYS A 236 -6.58 -37.02 7.31
CA LYS A 236 -7.39 -37.27 6.11
C LYS A 236 -7.73 -38.75 5.95
N ARG A 237 -6.74 -39.64 6.10
CA ARG A 237 -6.95 -41.10 6.00
C ARG A 237 -7.88 -41.61 7.10
N GLU A 238 -7.71 -41.15 8.35
CA GLU A 238 -8.57 -41.54 9.47
C GLU A 238 -10.03 -41.07 9.27
N ILE A 239 -10.25 -39.85 8.76
CA ILE A 239 -11.59 -39.35 8.42
C ILE A 239 -12.20 -40.19 7.30
N CYS A 240 -11.47 -40.40 6.18
CA CYS A 240 -11.97 -41.20 5.07
C CYS A 240 -12.32 -42.63 5.51
N HIS A 241 -11.51 -43.26 6.39
CA HIS A 241 -11.80 -44.59 6.93
C HIS A 241 -13.05 -44.60 7.81
N LEU A 242 -13.24 -43.57 8.65
CA LEU A 242 -14.41 -43.44 9.52
C LEU A 242 -15.70 -43.26 8.70
N GLU A 243 -15.63 -42.51 7.60
CA GLU A 243 -16.77 -42.23 6.71
C GLU A 243 -17.06 -43.37 5.73
N ALA A 244 -16.04 -44.09 5.27
CA ALA A 244 -16.18 -45.18 4.31
C ALA A 244 -16.62 -46.53 4.93
N SER A 245 -16.71 -46.62 6.26
CA SER A 245 -17.11 -47.85 6.98
C SER A 245 -18.54 -47.73 7.58
N PRO A 246 -19.59 -47.92 6.75
CA PRO A 246 -20.95 -47.99 7.27
C PRO A 246 -21.09 -49.22 8.17
N GLN A 247 -21.70 -49.03 9.34
CA GLN A 247 -21.92 -50.11 10.30
C GLN A 247 -23.41 -50.37 10.40
N VAL A 248 -23.78 -51.65 10.31
CA VAL A 248 -25.15 -52.14 10.40
C VAL A 248 -25.39 -52.67 11.81
N VAL A 249 -26.60 -52.52 12.32
CA VAL A 249 -27.01 -53.08 13.62
C VAL A 249 -27.12 -54.60 13.49
N ASP A 250 -26.45 -55.35 14.37
CA ASP A 250 -26.69 -56.79 14.45
C ASP A 250 -27.97 -57.06 15.26
N LEU A 251 -28.98 -57.61 14.60
CA LEU A 251 -30.25 -57.98 15.21
C LEU A 251 -30.28 -59.43 15.72
N THR A 252 -29.30 -60.26 15.33
CA THR A 252 -29.27 -61.69 15.70
C THR A 252 -28.92 -61.92 17.17
N SER A 253 -28.14 -61.02 17.76
CA SER A 253 -27.76 -61.01 19.17
C SER A 253 -28.76 -60.29 20.09
N GLY A 254 -29.92 -59.86 19.55
CA GLY A 254 -30.99 -59.21 20.30
C GLY A 254 -30.55 -57.89 20.95
N LEU A 255 -30.92 -57.68 22.22
CA LEU A 255 -30.60 -56.44 22.96
C LEU A 255 -29.09 -56.17 23.07
N LYS A 256 -28.24 -57.21 23.09
CA LYS A 256 -26.78 -57.04 23.18
C LYS A 256 -26.20 -56.41 21.92
N GLY A 257 -26.64 -56.84 20.73
CA GLY A 257 -26.22 -56.27 19.44
C GLY A 257 -26.64 -54.81 19.28
N ILE A 258 -27.84 -54.47 19.75
CA ILE A 258 -28.32 -53.08 19.78
C ILE A 258 -27.45 -52.22 20.71
N GLN A 259 -27.09 -52.73 21.90
CA GLN A 259 -26.25 -52.01 22.85
C GLN A 259 -24.81 -51.80 22.33
N GLU A 260 -24.23 -52.81 21.70
CA GLU A 260 -22.90 -52.72 21.07
C GLU A 260 -22.89 -51.75 19.89
N TYR A 261 -23.94 -51.74 19.07
CA TYR A 261 -24.11 -50.75 18.01
C TYR A 261 -24.19 -49.32 18.56
N CYS A 262 -25.03 -49.08 19.57
CA CYS A 262 -25.16 -47.76 20.20
C CYS A 262 -23.82 -47.28 20.79
N LYS A 263 -23.08 -48.17 21.46
CA LYS A 263 -21.73 -47.87 21.98
C LYS A 263 -20.77 -47.53 20.85
N SER A 264 -20.75 -48.33 19.79
CA SER A 264 -19.87 -48.10 18.63
C SER A 264 -20.19 -46.80 17.90
N GLN A 265 -21.47 -46.43 17.78
CA GLN A 265 -21.87 -45.13 17.22
C GLN A 265 -21.42 -43.95 18.09
N LEU A 266 -21.51 -44.08 19.41
CA LEU A 266 -20.99 -43.08 20.34
C LEU A 266 -19.47 -42.93 20.19
N ASP A 267 -18.74 -44.05 20.11
CA ASP A 267 -17.29 -44.06 19.89
C ASP A 267 -16.91 -43.39 18.55
N LYS A 268 -17.68 -43.64 17.47
CA LYS A 268 -17.51 -42.95 16.18
C LYS A 268 -17.74 -41.45 16.29
N SER A 269 -18.76 -41.01 17.03
CA SER A 269 -19.06 -39.58 17.24
C SER A 269 -17.96 -38.87 18.04
N ILE A 270 -17.44 -39.53 19.08
CA ILE A 270 -16.31 -39.04 19.88
C ILE A 270 -15.06 -38.94 18.99
N LYS A 271 -14.76 -39.98 18.22
CA LYS A 271 -13.60 -40.01 17.32
C LYS A 271 -13.71 -38.95 16.23
N LYS A 272 -14.89 -38.74 15.65
CA LYS A 272 -15.15 -37.66 14.67
C LYS A 272 -14.89 -36.29 15.29
N SER A 273 -15.38 -36.05 16.50
CA SER A 273 -15.16 -34.80 17.23
C SER A 273 -13.68 -34.55 17.52
N GLN A 274 -12.93 -35.59 17.90
CA GLN A 274 -11.48 -35.53 18.10
C GLN A 274 -10.72 -35.21 16.81
N LEU A 275 -11.06 -35.89 15.70
CA LEU A 275 -10.45 -35.64 14.39
C LEU A 275 -10.75 -34.22 13.89
N ASN A 276 -11.96 -33.70 14.16
CA ASN A 276 -12.31 -32.33 13.81
C ASN A 276 -11.48 -31.29 14.59
N ARG A 277 -11.22 -31.54 15.89
CA ARG A 277 -10.28 -30.70 16.68
C ARG A 277 -8.87 -30.73 16.08
N GLN A 278 -8.35 -31.92 15.76
CA GLN A 278 -7.04 -32.06 15.11
C GLN A 278 -6.98 -31.34 13.75
N CYS A 279 -8.06 -31.35 12.98
CA CYS A 279 -8.15 -30.64 11.72
C CYS A 279 -8.06 -29.11 11.91
N ASN A 280 -8.77 -28.58 12.91
CA ASN A 280 -8.69 -27.16 13.25
C ASN A 280 -7.30 -26.74 13.72
N ASP A 281 -6.64 -27.55 14.55
CA ASP A 281 -5.27 -27.30 15.00
C ASP A 281 -4.28 -27.31 13.82
N LEU A 282 -4.42 -28.27 12.90
CA LEU A 282 -3.60 -28.34 11.69
C LEU A 282 -3.85 -27.12 10.79
N LYS A 283 -5.11 -26.71 10.62
CA LYS A 283 -5.47 -25.52 9.85
C LYS A 283 -4.80 -24.27 10.43
N GLN A 284 -4.79 -24.12 11.75
CA GLN A 284 -4.11 -23.00 12.41
C GLN A 284 -2.59 -23.04 12.18
N LYS A 285 -1.96 -24.21 12.36
CA LYS A 285 -0.51 -24.38 12.14
C LYS A 285 -0.10 -24.12 10.69
N ILE A 286 -0.88 -24.61 9.72
CA ILE A 286 -0.65 -24.37 8.30
C ILE A 286 -0.80 -22.88 7.99
N SER A 287 -1.81 -22.21 8.55
CA SER A 287 -2.01 -20.77 8.39
C SER A 287 -0.81 -19.96 8.90
N LEU A 288 -0.30 -20.31 10.09
CA LEU A 288 0.89 -19.66 10.66
C LEU A 288 2.15 -19.91 9.83
N LEU A 289 2.35 -21.14 9.35
CA LEU A 289 3.48 -21.48 8.50
C LEU A 289 3.42 -20.73 7.18
N ALA A 290 2.26 -20.69 6.52
CA ALA A 290 2.06 -19.93 5.30
C ALA A 290 2.35 -18.43 5.51
N ALA A 291 1.86 -17.86 6.62
CA ALA A 291 2.15 -16.48 6.98
C ALA A 291 3.66 -16.25 7.23
N SER A 292 4.38 -17.19 7.84
CA SER A 292 5.83 -17.06 8.08
C SER A 292 6.68 -17.03 6.81
N GLN A 293 6.20 -17.60 5.69
CA GLN A 293 6.89 -17.55 4.41
C GLN A 293 6.81 -16.16 3.75
N HIS A 294 5.84 -15.33 4.16
CA HIS A 294 5.63 -13.99 3.65
C HIS A 294 6.15 -12.94 4.63
N ARG A 295 7.05 -12.07 4.16
CA ARG A 295 7.54 -10.95 4.98
C ARG A 295 6.38 -10.03 5.37
N GLY A 296 6.23 -9.77 6.67
CA GLY A 296 5.21 -8.89 7.23
C GLY A 296 3.81 -9.49 7.37
N ALA A 297 3.62 -10.79 7.06
CA ALA A 297 2.33 -11.47 7.23
C ALA A 297 2.13 -12.09 8.61
N LEU A 298 3.17 -12.12 9.45
CA LEU A 298 3.15 -12.66 10.81
C LEU A 298 3.44 -11.55 11.82
N ILE A 299 2.62 -11.48 12.86
CA ILE A 299 2.82 -10.62 14.03
C ILE A 299 3.39 -11.50 15.14
N GLU A 300 4.65 -11.30 15.47
CA GLU A 300 5.29 -11.96 16.61
C GLU A 300 5.08 -11.12 17.87
N THR A 301 4.49 -11.72 18.90
CA THR A 301 4.38 -11.14 20.24
C THR A 301 5.29 -11.91 21.20
N GLY A 302 5.53 -11.38 22.41
CA GLY A 302 6.45 -12.00 23.38
C GLY A 302 6.05 -13.42 23.83
N THR A 303 4.80 -13.85 23.60
CA THR A 303 4.28 -15.16 24.02
C THR A 303 3.83 -16.05 22.86
N SER A 304 3.44 -15.47 21.71
CA SER A 304 2.97 -16.24 20.56
C SER A 304 2.99 -15.44 19.26
N SER A 305 2.90 -16.15 18.14
CA SER A 305 2.80 -15.55 16.81
C SER A 305 1.37 -15.65 16.28
N PHE A 306 0.93 -14.59 15.60
CA PHE A 306 -0.40 -14.48 15.02
C PHE A 306 -0.30 -14.06 13.55
N VAL A 307 -1.29 -14.47 12.76
CA VAL A 307 -1.39 -14.05 11.37
C VAL A 307 -1.87 -12.60 11.32
N ASP A 308 -1.22 -11.76 10.51
CA ASP A 308 -1.63 -10.37 10.32
C ASP A 308 -3.01 -10.28 9.69
N ALA A 309 -3.81 -9.31 10.15
CA ALA A 309 -5.19 -9.14 9.69
C ALA A 309 -5.26 -8.71 8.21
N SER A 310 -4.29 -7.94 7.72
CA SER A 310 -4.24 -7.51 6.32
C SER A 310 -3.90 -8.69 5.42
N TYR A 311 -2.96 -9.52 5.84
CA TYR A 311 -2.63 -10.77 5.14
C TYR A 311 -3.83 -11.73 5.10
N ALA A 312 -4.51 -11.96 6.23
CA ALA A 312 -5.70 -12.81 6.28
C ALA A 312 -6.81 -12.33 5.31
N LYS A 313 -7.07 -11.02 5.26
CA LYS A 313 -8.00 -10.42 4.29
C LYS A 313 -7.53 -10.54 2.84
N SER A 314 -6.23 -10.46 2.58
CA SER A 314 -5.68 -10.57 1.23
C SER A 314 -5.86 -11.97 0.62
N MET A 315 -5.92 -13.01 1.46
CA MET A 315 -6.19 -14.38 1.03
C MET A 315 -7.66 -14.60 0.62
N GLU A 316 -8.56 -13.69 1.00
CA GLU A 316 -9.95 -13.71 0.56
C GLU A 316 -10.09 -13.05 -0.83
N CYS A 317 -10.18 -13.85 -1.90
CA CYS A 317 -10.49 -13.33 -3.22
C CYS A 317 -11.97 -12.87 -3.30
N ARG A 318 -12.20 -11.55 -3.41
CA ARG A 318 -13.54 -10.98 -3.60
C ARG A 318 -13.77 -10.54 -5.04
N LYS A 319 -14.94 -10.84 -5.59
CA LYS A 319 -15.38 -10.30 -6.88
C LYS A 319 -15.78 -8.83 -6.69
N ILE A 320 -15.09 -7.93 -7.40
CA ILE A 320 -15.25 -6.47 -7.22
C ILE A 320 -16.36 -5.90 -8.12
N GLY A 321 -16.58 -6.45 -9.32
CA GLY A 321 -17.60 -5.94 -10.24
C GLY A 321 -17.71 -6.73 -11.55
N ALA A 322 -18.51 -6.22 -12.48
CA ALA A 322 -18.64 -6.72 -13.85
C ALA A 322 -18.80 -5.55 -14.81
N ILE A 323 -18.08 -5.59 -15.95
CA ILE A 323 -18.16 -4.58 -17.01
C ILE A 323 -18.82 -5.25 -18.21
N HIS A 324 -19.84 -4.61 -18.77
CA HIS A 324 -20.51 -5.07 -19.98
C HIS A 324 -19.97 -4.27 -21.16
N VAL A 325 -19.45 -4.98 -22.16
CA VAL A 325 -19.00 -4.39 -23.43
C VAL A 325 -19.94 -4.89 -24.52
N SER A 326 -20.58 -3.97 -25.22
CA SER A 326 -21.48 -4.30 -26.33
C SER A 326 -20.68 -4.91 -27.49
N SER A 327 -21.04 -6.13 -27.88
CA SER A 327 -20.51 -6.80 -29.08
C SER A 327 -21.57 -6.81 -30.17
N SER A 328 -21.20 -6.42 -31.39
CA SER A 328 -22.08 -6.41 -32.56
C SER A 328 -22.40 -7.82 -33.08
N GLU A 329 -21.67 -8.85 -32.63
CA GLU A 329 -21.78 -10.21 -33.18
C GLU A 329 -22.80 -11.11 -32.47
N GLY A 330 -23.55 -10.62 -31.48
CA GLY A 330 -24.57 -11.42 -30.75
C GLY A 330 -24.00 -12.55 -29.88
N ILE A 331 -22.68 -12.73 -29.85
CA ILE A 331 -21.99 -13.73 -29.03
C ILE A 331 -21.71 -13.12 -27.65
N SER A 332 -22.41 -13.60 -26.63
CA SER A 332 -22.09 -13.27 -25.24
C SER A 332 -20.90 -14.13 -24.76
N ARG A 333 -19.78 -13.48 -24.42
CA ARG A 333 -18.62 -14.14 -23.80
C ARG A 333 -18.40 -13.57 -22.41
N ASN A 334 -18.49 -14.43 -21.40
CA ASN A 334 -18.13 -14.08 -20.03
C ASN A 334 -16.64 -14.35 -19.82
N ILE A 335 -15.85 -13.29 -19.66
CA ILE A 335 -14.41 -13.39 -19.40
C ILE A 335 -14.14 -12.96 -17.95
N THR A 336 -13.53 -13.85 -17.17
CA THR A 336 -13.07 -13.52 -15.81
C THR A 336 -11.61 -13.09 -15.88
N THR A 337 -11.33 -11.81 -15.61
CA THR A 337 -9.97 -11.25 -15.59
C THR A 337 -9.58 -10.80 -14.18
N LYS A 338 -8.36 -11.12 -13.75
CA LYS A 338 -7.74 -10.53 -12.56
C LYS A 338 -6.98 -9.27 -12.99
N VAL A 339 -7.26 -8.15 -12.33
CA VAL A 339 -6.68 -6.84 -12.67
C VAL A 339 -6.12 -6.21 -11.41
N ASP A 340 -4.88 -5.72 -11.46
CA ASP A 340 -4.26 -4.97 -10.37
C ASP A 340 -5.02 -3.66 -10.13
N ALA A 341 -5.09 -3.21 -8.87
CA ALA A 341 -5.84 -2.01 -8.47
C ALA A 341 -5.41 -0.74 -9.24
N ASP A 342 -4.12 -0.60 -9.57
CA ASP A 342 -3.62 0.55 -10.32
C ASP A 342 -4.08 0.53 -11.78
N ILE A 343 -4.18 -0.66 -12.39
CA ILE A 343 -4.73 -0.81 -13.74
C ILE A 343 -6.23 -0.51 -13.71
N LEU A 344 -6.94 -0.99 -12.68
CA LEU A 344 -8.36 -0.70 -12.51
C LEU A 344 -8.63 0.80 -12.36
N ARG A 345 -7.82 1.53 -11.58
CA ARG A 345 -7.91 2.99 -11.47
C ARG A 345 -7.70 3.69 -12.81
N LYS A 346 -6.70 3.28 -13.59
CA LYS A 346 -6.45 3.82 -14.94
C LYS A 346 -7.62 3.54 -15.89
N LEU A 347 -8.19 2.34 -15.84
CA LEU A 347 -9.37 2.00 -16.64
C LEU A 347 -10.58 2.85 -16.25
N LEU A 348 -10.82 3.07 -14.95
CA LEU A 348 -11.91 3.92 -14.48
C LEU A 348 -11.73 5.38 -14.91
N PHE A 349 -10.51 5.91 -14.85
CA PHE A 349 -10.19 7.27 -15.31
C PHE A 349 -10.32 7.47 -16.84
N LEU A 350 -10.30 6.39 -17.63
CA LEU A 350 -10.51 6.46 -19.07
C LEU A 350 -11.98 6.32 -19.47
N THR A 351 -12.84 5.87 -18.54
CA THR A 351 -14.28 5.66 -18.76
C THR A 351 -15.17 6.81 -18.30
N PHE A 352 -14.61 7.81 -17.61
CA PHE A 352 -15.24 9.08 -17.27
C PHE A 352 -14.42 10.22 -17.88
#